data_AF-A0A2M7Z3Z1-F1
#
_entry.id   AF-A0A2M7Z3Z1-F1
#
_cell.length_a   1.000
_cell.length_b   1.000
_cell.length_c   1.000
_cell.angle_alpha   90.00
_cell.angle_beta   90.00
_cell.angle_gamma   90.00
#
_symmetry.space_group_name_H-M   'P 1'
#
loop_
_entity.id
_entity.type
_entity.pdbx_description
1 polymer ?
#
loop_
_entity_poly.entity_id
_entity_poly.type
_entity_poly.pdbx_seq_one_letter_code
_entity_poly.pdbx_strand_id
1 'polypeptide(L)'
;MFLNLEQHQYDTDIVPFIRNGIIIDTSVLDILINGIVDSRIGNKQSLEFQQILDFLDLMKVNNRWDKFFITPHIFTEVCNHFRNRYSKWDDYKKIVGEIIPIIETMQENIVPKDKITQLIDFKNPVIEIGDMSIFVTTDDFINSGKRVAILSNDRIMNSKYQDHKRVMIMDYQSVILNR
;
A
#
# COMPACT_ATOMS: atom_id res chain seq x y z
N MET A 1 7.72 -9.33 -9.94
CA MET A 1 6.79 -10.11 -10.78
C MET A 1 5.42 -9.50 -10.70
N PHE A 2 4.77 -9.15 -11.81
CA PHE A 2 3.39 -8.63 -11.78
C PHE A 2 2.38 -9.73 -11.50
N LEU A 3 1.40 -9.45 -10.65
CA LEU A 3 0.28 -10.35 -10.41
C LEU A 3 -0.60 -10.46 -11.67
N ASN A 4 -0.80 -11.69 -12.15
CA ASN A 4 -1.75 -12.01 -13.21
C ASN A 4 -2.62 -13.19 -12.74
N LEU A 5 -3.93 -12.97 -12.58
CA LEU A 5 -4.87 -13.98 -12.08
C LEU A 5 -5.16 -15.12 -13.08
N GLU A 6 -4.90 -14.91 -14.38
CA GLU A 6 -5.04 -15.95 -15.40
C GLU A 6 -3.87 -16.95 -15.37
N GLN A 7 -2.71 -16.50 -14.88
CA GLN A 7 -1.45 -17.25 -14.94
C GLN A 7 -1.00 -17.77 -13.57
N HIS A 8 -1.43 -17.14 -12.48
CA HIS A 8 -1.00 -17.48 -11.12
C HIS A 8 -2.08 -18.22 -10.34
N GLN A 9 -1.74 -19.40 -9.82
CA GLN A 9 -2.60 -20.13 -8.90
C GLN A 9 -2.50 -19.53 -7.50
N TYR A 10 -3.65 -19.30 -6.87
CA TYR A 10 -3.73 -18.59 -5.60
C TYR A 10 -2.84 -19.22 -4.50
N ASP A 11 -2.98 -20.52 -4.24
CA ASP A 11 -2.29 -21.18 -3.12
C ASP A 11 -0.77 -21.36 -3.34
N THR A 12 -0.34 -21.56 -4.60
CA THR A 12 1.06 -21.88 -4.91
C THR A 12 1.88 -20.66 -5.31
N ASP A 13 1.27 -19.70 -6.00
CA ASP A 13 1.99 -18.59 -6.63
C ASP A 13 1.76 -17.27 -5.90
N ILE A 14 0.57 -17.05 -5.31
CA ILE A 14 0.21 -15.79 -4.64
C ILE A 14 0.45 -15.86 -3.13
N VAL A 15 -0.09 -16.88 -2.45
CA VAL A 15 0.01 -17.07 -0.99
C VAL A 15 1.46 -16.94 -0.47
N PRO A 16 2.51 -17.46 -1.13
CA PRO A 16 3.87 -17.31 -0.64
C PRO A 16 4.34 -15.85 -0.49
N PHE A 17 3.78 -14.91 -1.24
CA PHE A 17 4.12 -13.48 -1.17
C PHE A 17 3.27 -12.76 -0.13
N ILE A 18 1.95 -12.97 -0.13
CA ILE A 18 1.04 -12.27 0.80
C ILE A 18 1.09 -12.82 2.23
N ARG A 19 1.58 -14.06 2.45
CA ARG A 19 1.65 -14.65 3.80
C ARG A 19 2.59 -13.92 4.75
N ASN A 20 3.66 -13.33 4.22
CA ASN A 20 4.60 -12.50 5.00
C ASN A 20 4.13 -11.04 5.08
N GLY A 21 2.99 -10.73 4.46
CA GLY A 21 2.30 -9.46 4.38
C GLY A 21 2.52 -8.68 3.10
N ILE A 22 1.84 -7.54 3.05
CA ILE A 22 1.65 -6.70 1.89
C ILE A 22 2.12 -5.30 2.24
N ILE A 23 3.17 -4.81 1.59
CA ILE A 23 3.56 -3.40 1.71
C ILE A 23 2.53 -2.60 0.91
N ILE A 24 1.83 -1.66 1.56
CA ILE A 24 0.85 -0.80 0.90
C ILE A 24 1.43 0.58 0.68
N ASP A 25 1.29 1.07 -0.54
CA ASP A 25 1.68 2.42 -0.93
C ASP A 25 0.74 3.49 -0.34
N THR A 26 1.27 4.68 -0.04
CA THR A 26 0.52 5.86 0.43
C THR A 26 -0.67 6.13 -0.50
N SER A 27 -0.46 6.08 -1.81
CA SER A 27 -1.48 6.39 -2.81
C SER A 27 -2.73 5.50 -2.68
N VAL A 28 -2.52 4.19 -2.53
CA VAL A 28 -3.59 3.20 -2.38
C VAL A 28 -4.28 3.35 -1.03
N LEU A 29 -3.51 3.59 0.04
CA LEU A 29 -4.06 3.79 1.38
C LEU A 29 -4.89 5.09 1.46
N ASP A 30 -4.50 6.17 0.79
CA ASP A 30 -5.31 7.40 0.70
C ASP A 30 -6.65 7.14 0.00
N ILE A 31 -6.67 6.37 -1.10
CA ILE A 31 -7.92 6.00 -1.79
C ILE A 31 -8.85 5.20 -0.86
N LEU A 32 -8.30 4.22 -0.14
CA LEU A 32 -9.07 3.42 0.82
C LEU A 32 -9.70 4.29 1.91
N ILE A 33 -8.90 5.16 2.53
CA ILE A 33 -9.37 6.07 3.58
C ILE A 33 -10.46 6.99 3.04
N ASN A 34 -10.23 7.63 1.90
CA ASN A 34 -11.20 8.54 1.30
C ASN A 34 -12.52 7.84 0.97
N GLY A 35 -12.46 6.63 0.41
CA GLY A 35 -13.66 5.86 0.10
C GLY A 35 -14.45 5.47 1.36
N ILE A 36 -13.78 5.15 2.47
CA ILE A 36 -14.44 4.92 3.76
C ILE A 36 -15.14 6.19 4.25
N VAL A 37 -14.47 7.35 4.19
CA VAL A 37 -15.07 8.63 4.57
C VAL A 37 -16.26 8.99 3.68
N ASP A 38 -16.14 8.80 2.36
CA ASP A 38 -17.23 9.07 1.42
C ASP A 38 -18.45 8.17 1.69
N SER A 39 -18.21 6.90 2.01
CA SER A 39 -19.25 5.96 2.41
C SER A 39 -20.00 6.44 3.66
N ARG A 40 -19.27 7.04 4.60
CA ARG A 40 -19.80 7.50 5.88
C ARG A 40 -20.77 8.67 5.73
N ILE A 41 -20.44 9.60 4.85
CA ILE A 41 -21.22 10.83 4.62
C ILE A 41 -22.30 10.65 3.54
N GLY A 42 -22.48 9.43 3.02
CA GLY A 42 -23.47 9.13 1.99
C GLY A 42 -23.10 9.64 0.61
N ASN A 43 -21.82 9.96 0.37
CA ASN A 43 -21.33 10.34 -0.94
C ASN A 43 -21.21 9.12 -1.84
N LYS A 44 -21.28 9.36 -3.15
CA LYS A 44 -21.00 8.32 -4.15
C LYS A 44 -19.52 7.94 -4.06
N GLN A 45 -19.24 6.67 -3.75
CA GLN A 45 -17.90 6.11 -3.73
C GLN A 45 -17.25 6.22 -5.13
N SER A 46 -15.93 6.45 -5.15
CA SER A 46 -15.16 6.46 -6.39
C SER A 46 -15.09 5.06 -6.99
N LEU A 47 -14.96 4.99 -8.33
CA LEU A 47 -14.73 3.73 -9.03
C LEU A 47 -13.43 3.07 -8.54
N GLU A 48 -12.40 3.86 -8.28
CA GLU A 48 -11.09 3.38 -7.80
C GLU A 48 -11.21 2.71 -6.44
N PHE A 49 -11.99 3.26 -5.51
CA PHE A 49 -12.23 2.65 -4.22
C PHE A 49 -12.89 1.27 -4.36
N GLN A 50 -13.89 1.16 -5.23
CA GLN A 50 -14.57 -0.12 -5.49
C GLN A 50 -13.63 -1.16 -6.10
N GLN A 51 -12.79 -0.74 -7.06
CA GLN A 51 -11.78 -1.63 -7.64
C GLN A 51 -10.78 -2.15 -6.60
N ILE A 52 -10.36 -1.32 -5.64
CA ILE A 52 -9.50 -1.79 -4.55
C ILE A 52 -10.26 -2.80 -3.69
N LEU A 53 -11.51 -2.54 -3.32
CA LEU A 53 -12.30 -3.48 -2.51
C LEU A 53 -12.46 -4.84 -3.20
N ASP A 54 -12.85 -4.84 -4.48
CA ASP A 54 -12.95 -6.05 -5.30
C ASP A 54 -11.60 -6.80 -5.35
N PHE A 55 -10.50 -6.06 -5.48
CA PHE A 55 -9.16 -6.63 -5.47
C PHE A 55 -8.80 -7.28 -4.12
N LEU A 56 -9.11 -6.61 -3.00
CA LEU A 56 -8.85 -7.15 -1.66
C LEU A 56 -9.67 -8.41 -1.39
N ASP A 57 -10.90 -8.49 -1.89
CA ASP A 57 -11.75 -9.69 -1.83
C ASP A 57 -11.15 -10.83 -2.66
N LEU A 58 -10.71 -10.58 -3.90
CA LEU A 58 -10.02 -11.57 -4.75
C LEU A 58 -8.76 -12.11 -4.09
N MET A 59 -8.00 -11.23 -3.41
CA MET A 59 -6.80 -11.59 -2.67
C MET A 59 -7.09 -12.27 -1.33
N LYS A 60 -8.36 -12.34 -0.90
CA LYS A 60 -8.82 -12.86 0.41
C LYS A 60 -8.14 -12.18 1.60
N VAL A 61 -7.92 -10.87 1.49
CA VAL A 61 -7.33 -10.02 2.55
C VAL A 61 -8.24 -8.86 2.94
N ASN A 62 -9.50 -8.91 2.53
CA ASN A 62 -10.52 -7.97 2.96
C ASN A 62 -10.68 -7.98 4.49
N ASN A 63 -10.69 -6.79 5.09
CA ASN A 63 -10.71 -6.59 6.54
C ASN A 63 -9.54 -7.25 7.31
N ARG A 64 -8.50 -7.73 6.62
CA ARG A 64 -7.27 -8.27 7.22
C ARG A 64 -6.20 -7.20 7.27
N TRP A 65 -6.49 -6.09 7.94
CA TRP A 65 -5.56 -4.96 8.08
C TRP A 65 -4.23 -5.38 8.71
N ASP A 66 -4.24 -6.45 9.52
CA ASP A 66 -3.07 -7.12 10.09
C ASP A 66 -2.08 -7.67 9.04
N LYS A 67 -2.50 -7.80 7.77
CA LYS A 67 -1.64 -8.26 6.67
C LYS A 67 -0.85 -7.15 6.02
N PHE A 68 -1.22 -5.89 6.24
CA PHE A 68 -0.58 -4.76 5.58
C PHE A 68 0.56 -4.22 6.42
N PHE A 69 1.61 -3.79 5.73
CA PHE A 69 2.77 -3.11 6.29
C PHE A 69 2.80 -1.68 5.81
N ILE A 70 2.98 -0.76 6.74
CA ILE A 70 3.31 0.63 6.49
C ILE A 70 4.65 0.97 7.14
N THR A 71 5.25 2.06 6.69
CA THR A 71 6.40 2.67 7.36
C THR A 71 5.93 3.90 8.13
N PRO A 72 6.72 4.41 9.09
CA PRO A 72 6.42 5.69 9.74
C PRO A 72 6.26 6.85 8.74
N HIS A 73 6.91 6.77 7.58
CA HIS A 73 6.83 7.78 6.53
C HIS A 73 5.49 7.73 5.79
N ILE A 74 5.03 6.54 5.41
CA ILE A 74 3.70 6.33 4.83
C ILE A 74 2.61 6.76 5.82
N PHE A 75 2.74 6.36 7.10
CA PHE A 75 1.82 6.78 8.15
C PHE A 75 1.73 8.31 8.26
N THR A 76 2.88 8.98 8.29
CA THR A 76 2.95 10.45 8.38
C THR A 76 2.29 11.11 7.16
N GLU A 77 2.58 10.62 5.97
CA GLU A 77 2.06 11.16 4.72
C GLU A 77 0.53 11.00 4.62
N VAL A 78 0.02 9.82 4.92
CA VAL A 78 -1.42 9.53 4.97
C VAL A 78 -2.12 10.39 6.02
N CYS A 79 -1.58 10.49 7.24
CA CYS A 79 -2.16 11.36 8.26
C CYS A 79 -2.16 12.83 7.85
N ASN A 80 -1.13 13.29 7.13
CA ASN A 80 -1.08 14.65 6.61
C ASN A 80 -2.16 14.87 5.54
N HIS A 81 -2.31 13.96 4.57
CA HIS A 81 -3.39 14.03 3.56
C HIS A 81 -4.77 14.04 4.22
N PHE A 82 -5.01 13.11 5.14
CA PHE A 82 -6.25 12.99 5.89
C PHE A 82 -6.59 14.27 6.68
N ARG A 83 -5.61 14.81 7.43
CA ARG A 83 -5.78 16.08 8.17
C ARG A 83 -6.08 17.24 7.21
N ASN A 84 -5.31 17.38 6.14
CA ASN A 84 -5.46 18.50 5.21
C ASN A 84 -6.83 18.48 4.51
N ARG A 85 -7.37 17.29 4.24
CA ARG A 85 -8.67 17.11 3.58
C ARG A 85 -9.86 17.31 4.55
N TYR A 86 -9.78 16.75 5.76
CA TYR A 86 -10.97 16.61 6.62
C TYR A 86 -10.95 17.42 7.93
N SER A 87 -9.83 18.02 8.34
CA SER A 87 -9.72 18.67 9.66
C SER A 87 -10.69 19.83 9.92
N LYS A 88 -11.29 20.38 8.85
CA LYS A 88 -12.28 21.47 8.93
C LYS A 88 -13.73 20.98 8.94
N TRP A 89 -13.96 19.68 8.87
CA TRP A 89 -15.31 19.11 8.87
C TRP A 89 -15.82 18.96 10.30
N ASP A 90 -17.12 19.20 10.50
CA ASP A 90 -17.75 19.12 11.83
C ASP A 90 -17.62 17.72 12.44
N ASP A 91 -17.67 16.68 11.61
CA ASP A 91 -17.56 15.28 12.03
C ASP A 91 -16.12 14.75 12.11
N TYR A 92 -15.09 15.60 11.95
CA TYR A 92 -13.69 15.16 11.87
C TYR A 92 -13.27 14.21 13.00
N LYS A 93 -13.64 14.53 14.25
CA LYS A 93 -13.32 13.67 15.41
C LYS A 93 -13.91 12.26 15.29
N LYS A 94 -15.11 12.14 14.72
CA LYS A 94 -15.77 10.86 14.51
C LYS A 94 -15.09 10.08 13.39
N ILE A 95 -14.76 10.75 12.29
CA ILE A 95 -14.03 10.17 11.16
C ILE A 95 -12.65 9.64 11.63
N VAL A 96 -11.92 10.42 12.43
CA VAL A 96 -10.67 9.98 13.07
C VAL A 96 -10.88 8.67 13.85
N GLY A 97 -11.95 8.56 14.63
CA GLY A 97 -12.28 7.36 15.40
C GLY A 97 -12.62 6.13 14.55
N GLU A 98 -12.97 6.31 13.27
CA GLU A 98 -13.22 5.21 12.33
C GLU A 98 -11.95 4.81 11.56
N ILE A 99 -11.10 5.79 11.20
CA ILE A 99 -9.89 5.56 10.39
C ILE A 99 -8.70 5.07 11.23
N ILE A 100 -8.46 5.64 12.41
CA ILE A 100 -7.27 5.30 13.22
C ILE A 100 -7.23 3.80 13.58
N PRO A 101 -8.33 3.13 13.97
CA PRO A 101 -8.28 1.69 14.27
C PRO A 101 -7.84 0.82 13.07
N ILE A 102 -8.14 1.25 11.85
CA ILE A 102 -7.70 0.55 10.62
C ILE A 102 -6.18 0.64 10.50
N ILE A 103 -5.63 1.85 10.64
CA ILE A 103 -4.19 2.10 10.54
C ILE A 103 -3.44 1.43 11.70
N GLU A 104 -3.98 1.49 12.92
CA GLU A 104 -3.39 0.88 14.13
C GLU A 104 -3.29 -0.65 14.03
N THR A 105 -4.19 -1.29 13.26
CA THR A 105 -4.16 -2.74 13.05
C THR A 105 -3.06 -3.15 12.05
N MET A 106 -2.55 -2.23 11.23
CA MET A 106 -1.48 -2.52 10.28
C MET A 106 -0.15 -2.73 10.99
N GLN A 107 0.71 -3.55 10.40
CA GLN A 107 2.07 -3.74 10.89
C GLN A 107 2.94 -2.55 10.50
N GLU A 108 3.88 -2.17 11.36
CA GLU A 108 4.84 -1.10 11.09
C GLU A 108 6.25 -1.66 10.91
N ASN A 109 6.91 -1.26 9.82
CA ASN A 109 8.34 -1.49 9.63
C ASN A 109 9.12 -0.18 9.78
N ILE A 110 9.95 -0.12 10.82
CA ILE A 110 10.80 1.03 11.08
C ILE A 110 11.94 1.07 10.07
N VAL A 111 12.04 2.18 9.33
CA VAL A 111 13.08 2.38 8.33
C VAL A 111 14.20 3.27 8.90
N PRO A 112 15.44 2.78 8.97
CA PRO A 112 16.58 3.59 9.41
C PRO A 112 16.85 4.77 8.46
N LYS A 113 17.10 5.95 9.05
CA LYS A 113 17.38 7.19 8.31
C LYS A 113 18.55 7.05 7.33
N ASP A 114 19.63 6.38 7.77
CA ASP A 114 20.82 6.17 6.96
C ASP A 114 20.52 5.39 5.67
N LYS A 115 19.68 4.35 5.74
CA LYS A 115 19.22 3.61 4.55
C LYS A 115 18.44 4.49 3.57
N ILE A 116 17.56 5.38 4.06
CA ILE A 116 16.85 6.35 3.20
C ILE A 116 17.85 7.29 2.52
N THR A 117 18.76 7.88 3.29
CA THR A 117 19.71 8.86 2.74
C THR A 117 20.64 8.28 1.68
N GLN A 118 20.90 6.97 1.70
CA GLN A 118 21.68 6.27 0.68
C GLN A 118 20.94 6.13 -0.66
N LEU A 119 19.60 6.27 -0.68
CA LEU A 119 18.78 6.19 -1.89
C LEU A 119 18.62 7.54 -2.59
N ILE A 120 19.10 8.63 -1.99
CA ILE A 120 18.98 9.97 -2.58
C ILE A 120 19.91 10.07 -3.81
N ASP A 121 19.31 10.20 -4.99
CA ASP A 121 20.04 10.49 -6.22
C ASP A 121 20.36 11.98 -6.30
N PHE A 122 21.62 12.35 -6.04
CA PHE A 122 22.08 13.74 -6.15
C PHE A 122 22.10 14.28 -7.59
N LYS A 123 22.00 13.41 -8.61
CA LYS A 123 21.89 13.83 -10.01
C LYS A 123 20.46 14.19 -10.39
N ASN A 124 19.47 13.48 -9.83
CA ASN A 124 18.04 13.75 -9.98
C ASN A 124 17.41 13.87 -8.59
N PRO A 125 17.50 15.04 -7.94
CA PRO A 125 17.23 15.20 -6.50
C PRO A 125 15.73 15.28 -6.18
N VAL A 126 14.96 14.28 -6.62
CA VAL A 126 13.58 14.06 -6.18
C VAL A 126 13.62 13.22 -4.91
N ILE A 127 13.01 13.72 -3.84
CA ILE A 127 13.00 13.07 -2.53
C ILE A 127 11.56 12.67 -2.20
N GLU A 128 11.23 11.43 -2.53
CA GLU A 128 9.97 10.78 -2.20
C GLU A 128 10.21 9.78 -1.06
N ILE A 129 10.18 10.27 0.18
CA ILE A 129 10.56 9.48 1.36
C ILE A 129 9.62 8.27 1.55
N GLY A 130 8.33 8.42 1.20
CA GLY A 130 7.36 7.32 1.19
C GLY A 130 7.86 6.16 0.33
N ASP A 131 8.16 6.42 -0.94
CA ASP A 131 8.66 5.41 -1.88
C ASP A 131 10.02 4.84 -1.49
N MET A 132 10.95 5.70 -1.06
CA MET A 132 12.25 5.26 -0.55
C MET A 132 12.09 4.31 0.64
N SER A 133 11.11 4.56 1.52
CA SER A 133 10.84 3.69 2.66
C SER A 133 10.26 2.33 2.25
N ILE A 134 9.49 2.29 1.17
CA ILE A 134 9.00 1.04 0.56
C ILE A 134 10.16 0.26 -0.04
N PHE A 135 11.09 0.93 -0.72
CA PHE A 135 12.30 0.30 -1.26
C PHE A 135 13.13 -0.36 -0.16
N VAL A 136 13.44 0.39 0.90
CA VAL A 136 14.21 -0.16 2.03
C VAL A 136 13.50 -1.35 2.67
N THR A 137 12.20 -1.22 2.91
CA THR A 137 11.41 -2.30 3.51
C THR A 137 11.39 -3.54 2.62
N THR A 138 11.18 -3.36 1.32
CA THR A 138 11.18 -4.44 0.33
C THR A 138 12.53 -5.14 0.29
N ASP A 139 13.62 -4.39 0.25
CA ASP A 139 14.98 -4.92 0.22
C ASP A 139 15.31 -5.70 1.51
N ASP A 140 14.79 -5.31 2.67
CA ASP A 140 14.95 -6.06 3.92
C ASP A 140 14.22 -7.41 3.90
N PHE A 141 13.04 -7.50 3.26
CA PHE A 141 12.38 -8.79 3.00
C PHE A 141 13.20 -9.67 2.03
N ILE A 142 13.77 -9.07 0.99
CA ILE A 142 14.61 -9.78 0.01
C ILE A 142 15.85 -10.34 0.69
N ASN A 143 16.58 -9.50 1.45
CA ASN A 143 17.83 -9.84 2.12
C ASN A 143 17.63 -10.89 3.23
N SER A 144 16.46 -10.92 3.87
CA SER A 144 16.09 -11.96 4.83
C SER A 144 15.59 -13.27 4.17
N GLY A 145 15.64 -13.36 2.84
CA GLY A 145 15.23 -14.56 2.11
C GLY A 145 13.72 -14.80 2.12
N LYS A 146 12.91 -13.79 2.46
CA LYS A 146 11.44 -13.86 2.42
C LYS A 146 10.92 -13.47 1.03
N ARG A 147 9.61 -13.62 0.84
CA ARG A 147 8.86 -13.11 -0.32
C ARG A 147 7.86 -12.09 0.19
N VAL A 148 7.62 -11.03 -0.55
CA VAL A 148 6.73 -9.93 -0.15
C VAL A 148 5.88 -9.47 -1.34
N ALA A 149 4.67 -9.01 -1.05
CA ALA A 149 3.84 -8.34 -2.03
C ALA A 149 3.86 -6.82 -1.83
N ILE A 150 3.83 -6.05 -2.91
CA ILE A 150 3.68 -4.59 -2.89
C ILE A 150 2.36 -4.26 -3.57
N LEU A 151 1.47 -3.58 -2.86
CA LEU A 151 0.23 -3.04 -3.40
C LEU A 151 0.44 -1.56 -3.73
N SER A 152 0.61 -1.25 -5.02
CA SER A 152 0.88 0.09 -5.54
C SER A 152 0.44 0.22 -6.99
N ASN A 153 0.05 1.43 -7.38
CA ASN A 153 -0.16 1.85 -8.78
C ASN A 153 1.00 2.72 -9.32
N ASP A 154 2.07 2.89 -8.54
CA ASP A 154 3.24 3.66 -8.93
C ASP A 154 4.08 2.88 -9.95
N ARG A 155 4.20 3.45 -11.16
CA ARG A 155 4.93 2.81 -12.27
C ARG A 155 6.41 2.68 -11.99
N ILE A 156 7.03 3.66 -11.33
CA ILE A 156 8.48 3.68 -11.07
C ILE A 156 8.81 2.59 -10.05
N MET A 157 8.05 2.50 -8.97
CA MET A 157 8.14 1.46 -7.95
C MET A 157 7.92 0.08 -8.56
N ASN A 158 6.88 -0.06 -9.38
CA ASN A 158 6.55 -1.32 -10.03
C ASN A 158 7.66 -1.75 -10.99
N SER A 159 8.20 -0.84 -11.83
CA SER A 159 9.32 -1.17 -12.72
C SER A 159 10.57 -1.62 -11.98
N LYS A 160 10.86 -1.09 -10.79
CA LYS A 160 12.06 -1.47 -10.01
C LYS A 160 12.08 -2.95 -9.61
N TYR A 161 10.93 -3.55 -9.29
CA TYR A 161 10.84 -4.93 -8.78
C TYR A 161 10.13 -5.91 -9.73
N GLN A 162 9.81 -5.49 -10.95
CA GLN A 162 9.03 -6.31 -11.90
C GLN A 162 9.66 -7.68 -12.20
N ASP A 163 10.99 -7.77 -12.22
CA ASP A 163 11.71 -9.01 -12.53
C ASP A 163 12.23 -9.74 -11.28
N HIS A 164 11.96 -9.21 -10.08
CA HIS A 164 12.48 -9.78 -8.86
C HIS A 164 11.66 -10.99 -8.39
N LYS A 165 12.31 -12.17 -8.27
CA LYS A 165 11.67 -13.46 -7.92
C LYS A 165 11.04 -13.53 -6.52
N ARG A 166 11.37 -12.56 -5.66
CA ARG A 166 10.86 -12.48 -4.28
C ARG A 166 9.87 -11.34 -4.05
N VAL A 167 9.54 -10.58 -5.09
CA VAL A 167 8.57 -9.49 -5.00
C VAL A 167 7.43 -9.75 -5.97
N MET A 168 6.20 -9.70 -5.45
CA MET A 168 4.99 -9.69 -6.26
C MET A 168 4.42 -8.27 -6.25
N ILE A 169 4.27 -7.68 -7.41
CA ILE A 169 3.62 -6.39 -7.60
C ILE A 169 2.14 -6.63 -7.82
N MET A 170 1.34 -5.99 -7.00
CA MET A 170 -0.11 -6.04 -7.02
C MET A 170 -0.62 -4.66 -7.44
N ASP A 171 -0.72 -4.47 -8.75
CA ASP A 171 -1.43 -3.32 -9.32
C ASP A 171 -2.91 -3.70 -9.45
N TYR A 172 -3.73 -3.19 -8.54
CA TYR A 172 -5.15 -3.52 -8.49
C TYR A 172 -5.90 -3.09 -9.77
N GLN A 173 -5.47 -2.01 -10.42
CA GLN A 173 -6.13 -1.53 -11.64
C GLN A 173 -5.87 -2.50 -12.79
N SER A 174 -4.61 -2.91 -12.98
CA SER A 174 -4.25 -3.90 -13.99
C SER A 174 -4.97 -5.23 -13.78
N VAL A 175 -5.06 -5.69 -12.53
CA VAL A 175 -5.71 -6.96 -12.18
C VAL A 175 -7.22 -6.91 -12.40
N ILE A 176 -7.89 -5.84 -11.97
CA ILE A 176 -9.36 -5.73 -12.09
C ILE A 176 -9.79 -5.42 -13.52
N LEU A 177 -9.02 -4.61 -14.25
CA LEU A 177 -9.35 -4.23 -15.63
C LEU A 177 -8.89 -5.26 -16.66
N ASN A 178 -8.15 -6.31 -16.25
CA ASN A 178 -7.44 -7.24 -17.14
C ASN A 178 -6.60 -6.49 -18.19
N ARG A 179 -5.81 -5.51 -17.74
CA ARG A 179 -4.99 -4.63 -18.60
C ARG A 179 -3.52 -4.61 -18.20
#